data_AF-A0A8H5M320-F1
#
_entry.id   AF-A0A8H5M320-F1
#
_cell.length_a   1.000
_cell.length_b   1.000
_cell.length_c   1.000
_cell.angle_alpha   90.00
_cell.angle_beta   90.00
_cell.angle_gamma   90.00
#
_symmetry.space_group_name_H-M   'P 1'
#
loop_
_entity.id
_entity.type
_entity.pdbx_description
1 polymer ?
#
loop_
_entity_poly.entity_id
_entity_poly.type
_entity_poly.pdbx_seq_one_letter_code
_entity_poly.pdbx_strand_id
1 'polypeptide(L)'
;MVPVTPTGLPYPKNLDNMENGGTNTTSSRGQTAVTVTQLTYADVIRAARTFQATFAQDPVIRYVRNYHEYGSMSSTPSKLIIIIPQEREQSRIEKITERLLISTYLVFWIRTRVALTVKSGTANIIAAPPKATTGRRNREDGITKIAEWLMRALIKGRKRTMRDPEAKRRRKEVDQKLQAAVKRVLGDRVDKMWLVEELWTVPARQGKGYGGALLDAVMVLVRAAPWLVLVSVTIPTRQPGAN
;
A
#
# COMPACT_ATOMS: atom_id res chain seq x y z
N MET A 1 22.57 -31.06 17.68
CA MET A 1 22.19 -29.83 16.93
C MET A 1 20.84 -29.37 17.44
N VAL A 2 20.80 -28.26 18.19
CA VAL A 2 19.56 -27.68 18.70
C VAL A 2 19.02 -26.74 17.62
N PRO A 3 17.76 -26.85 17.18
CA PRO A 3 17.21 -25.93 16.20
C PRO A 3 17.12 -24.53 16.83
N VAL A 4 17.81 -23.57 16.23
CA VAL A 4 17.73 -22.16 16.61
C VAL A 4 16.42 -21.61 16.08
N THR A 5 15.42 -21.48 16.94
CA THR A 5 14.18 -20.77 16.61
C THR A 5 14.52 -19.30 16.34
N PRO A 6 14.19 -18.73 15.17
CA PRO A 6 14.46 -17.33 14.90
C PRO A 6 13.74 -16.49 15.95
N THR A 7 14.50 -15.69 16.69
CA THR A 7 14.00 -14.84 17.77
C THR A 7 13.02 -13.84 17.15
N GLY A 8 11.74 -14.16 17.26
CA GLY A 8 10.65 -13.31 16.76
C GLY A 8 10.73 -11.96 17.46
N LEU A 9 10.71 -10.90 16.66
CA LEU A 9 10.51 -9.55 17.16
C LEU A 9 9.29 -9.55 18.08
N PRO A 10 9.35 -8.97 19.28
CA PRO A 10 8.17 -8.90 20.12
C PRO A 10 7.15 -8.10 19.33
N TYR A 11 6.06 -8.70 18.89
CA TYR A 11 4.90 -7.97 18.40
C TYR A 11 4.32 -7.15 19.57
N PRO A 12 3.49 -6.12 19.34
CA PRO A 12 2.59 -5.68 20.40
C PRO A 12 1.92 -6.95 20.96
N LYS A 13 2.11 -7.30 22.23
CA LYS A 13 1.57 -8.55 22.83
C LYS A 13 0.07 -8.75 22.61
N ASN A 14 -0.66 -7.68 22.26
CA ASN A 14 -2.07 -7.72 21.88
C ASN A 14 -2.36 -8.32 20.48
N LEU A 15 -1.35 -8.44 19.61
CA LEU A 15 -1.47 -9.08 18.29
C LEU A 15 -1.22 -10.59 18.32
N ASP A 16 -0.49 -11.11 19.32
CA ASP A 16 -0.31 -12.56 19.48
C ASP A 16 -1.66 -13.25 19.75
N ASN A 17 -2.61 -12.53 20.35
CA ASN A 17 -4.01 -12.98 20.48
C ASN A 17 -4.78 -12.99 19.15
N MET A 18 -4.32 -12.26 18.11
CA MET A 18 -4.89 -12.32 16.76
C MET A 18 -4.29 -13.44 15.92
N GLU A 19 -3.07 -13.91 16.21
CA GLU A 19 -2.38 -14.92 15.40
C GLU A 19 -3.05 -16.30 15.49
N ASN A 20 -3.73 -16.61 16.60
CA ASN A 20 -4.50 -17.85 16.80
C ASN A 20 -6.03 -17.66 16.78
N GLY A 21 -6.53 -16.43 16.73
CA GLY A 21 -7.95 -16.11 16.80
C GLY A 21 -8.30 -14.98 15.86
N GLY A 22 -8.64 -15.30 14.60
CA GLY A 22 -9.15 -14.32 13.65
C GLY A 22 -10.33 -13.56 14.25
N THR A 23 -10.30 -12.23 14.19
CA THR A 23 -11.41 -11.43 14.72
C THR A 23 -12.61 -11.56 13.79
N ASN A 24 -13.68 -12.16 14.29
CA ASN A 24 -14.97 -12.16 13.61
C ASN A 24 -15.62 -10.80 13.83
N THR A 25 -15.46 -9.90 12.87
CA THR A 25 -16.26 -8.67 12.80
C THR A 25 -17.64 -9.01 12.26
N THR A 26 -18.61 -9.10 13.17
CA THR A 26 -20.04 -9.28 12.82
C THR A 26 -20.61 -7.93 12.40
N SER A 27 -20.82 -7.73 11.10
CA SER A 27 -21.57 -6.59 10.59
C SER A 27 -23.04 -6.72 11.01
N SER A 28 -23.62 -5.66 11.57
CA SER A 28 -25.02 -5.63 12.05
C SER A 28 -26.08 -5.83 10.96
N ARG A 29 -25.68 -6.04 9.70
CA ARG A 29 -26.55 -6.08 8.52
C ARG A 29 -26.82 -7.47 7.93
N GLY A 30 -26.70 -8.54 8.72
CA GLY A 30 -26.90 -9.91 8.23
C GLY A 30 -25.88 -10.34 7.17
N GLN A 31 -24.73 -9.65 7.09
CA GLN A 31 -23.64 -10.04 6.23
C GLN A 31 -22.85 -11.18 6.90
N THR A 32 -22.37 -12.12 6.08
CA THR A 32 -21.51 -13.21 6.56
C THR A 32 -20.30 -12.62 7.28
N ALA A 33 -20.01 -13.15 8.47
CA ALA A 33 -18.89 -12.69 9.28
C ALA A 33 -17.60 -12.70 8.43
N VAL A 34 -16.96 -11.53 8.32
CA VAL A 34 -15.73 -11.37 7.57
C VAL A 34 -14.58 -11.61 8.52
N THR A 35 -13.83 -12.69 8.30
CA THR A 35 -12.61 -12.98 9.06
C THR A 35 -11.46 -12.13 8.55
N VAL A 36 -10.91 -11.32 9.45
CA VAL A 36 -9.69 -10.54 9.22
C VAL A 36 -8.54 -11.27 9.91
N THR A 37 -7.46 -11.50 9.17
CA THR A 37 -6.23 -12.13 9.66
C THR A 37 -5.03 -11.26 9.36
N GLN A 38 -3.90 -11.53 9.99
CA GLN A 38 -2.64 -10.87 9.63
C GLN A 38 -2.20 -11.29 8.22
N LEU A 39 -1.59 -10.36 7.47
CA LEU A 39 -0.99 -10.68 6.19
C LEU A 39 0.33 -11.44 6.40
N THR A 40 0.39 -12.68 5.95
CA THR A 40 1.59 -13.53 6.09
C THR A 40 2.50 -13.44 4.86
N TYR A 41 3.75 -13.91 4.98
CA TYR A 41 4.67 -14.00 3.83
C TYR A 41 4.13 -14.89 2.70
N ALA A 42 3.37 -15.94 3.05
CA ALA A 42 2.75 -16.83 2.07
C ALA A 42 1.69 -16.11 1.21
N ASP A 43 1.05 -15.07 1.75
CA ASP A 43 -0.01 -14.32 1.08
C ASP A 43 0.52 -13.16 0.22
N VAL A 44 1.79 -12.79 0.36
CA VAL A 44 2.40 -11.61 -0.30
C VAL A 44 2.18 -11.61 -1.81
N ILE A 45 2.43 -12.74 -2.48
CA ILE A 45 2.27 -12.84 -3.94
C ILE A 45 0.81 -12.62 -4.34
N ARG A 46 -0.14 -13.11 -3.53
CA ARG A 46 -1.57 -12.91 -3.78
C ARG A 46 -1.96 -11.45 -3.53
N ALA A 47 -1.53 -10.87 -2.41
CA ALA A 47 -1.76 -9.46 -2.09
C ALA A 47 -1.18 -8.52 -3.16
N ALA A 48 0.00 -8.84 -3.73
CA ALA A 48 0.60 -8.10 -4.83
C ALA A 48 -0.23 -8.17 -6.12
N ARG A 49 -0.80 -9.34 -6.44
CA ARG A 49 -1.75 -9.49 -7.57
C ARG A 49 -3.01 -8.67 -7.34
N THR A 50 -3.56 -8.70 -6.12
CA THR A 50 -4.72 -7.91 -5.73
C THR A 50 -4.42 -6.41 -5.88
N PHE A 51 -3.26 -5.95 -5.42
CA PHE A 51 -2.82 -4.57 -5.56
C PHE A 51 -2.77 -4.16 -7.05
N GLN A 52 -2.07 -4.95 -7.87
CA GLN A 52 -1.97 -4.68 -9.31
C GLN A 52 -3.34 -4.65 -9.99
N ALA A 53 -4.24 -5.59 -9.65
CA ALA A 53 -5.58 -5.64 -10.22
C ALA A 53 -6.46 -4.44 -9.78
N THR A 54 -6.32 -4.01 -8.52
CA THR A 54 -7.06 -2.86 -7.97
C THR A 54 -6.67 -1.56 -8.69
N PHE A 55 -5.36 -1.37 -8.90
CA PHE A 55 -4.82 -0.14 -9.48
C PHE A 55 -4.60 -0.19 -10.99
N ALA A 56 -4.92 -1.31 -11.66
CA ALA A 56 -4.77 -1.44 -13.10
C ALA A 56 -5.54 -0.37 -13.88
N GLN A 57 -6.69 0.06 -13.35
CA GLN A 57 -7.60 1.01 -13.97
C GLN A 57 -7.56 2.40 -13.32
N ASP A 58 -6.69 2.62 -12.34
CA ASP A 58 -6.59 3.90 -11.65
C ASP A 58 -6.10 4.98 -12.62
N PRO A 59 -6.84 6.09 -12.80
CA PRO A 59 -6.50 7.11 -13.79
C PRO A 59 -5.18 7.81 -13.47
N VAL A 60 -4.82 7.96 -12.19
CA VAL A 60 -3.56 8.56 -11.76
C VAL A 60 -2.41 7.61 -12.06
N ILE A 61 -2.55 6.31 -11.75
CA ILE A 61 -1.53 5.31 -12.08
C ILE A 61 -1.36 5.18 -13.59
N ARG A 62 -2.45 5.19 -14.36
CA ARG A 62 -2.42 5.22 -15.82
C ARG A 62 -1.71 6.46 -16.35
N TYR A 63 -2.07 7.65 -15.85
CA TYR A 63 -1.43 8.90 -16.21
C TYR A 63 0.07 8.85 -15.93
N VAL A 64 0.46 8.43 -14.73
CA VAL A 64 1.85 8.30 -14.31
C VAL A 64 2.63 7.29 -15.15
N ARG A 65 1.99 6.17 -15.53
CA ARG A 65 2.59 5.14 -16.38
C ARG A 65 2.81 5.67 -17.81
N ASN A 66 1.84 6.40 -18.34
CA ASN A 66 1.87 6.93 -19.71
C ASN A 66 2.65 8.24 -19.82
N TYR A 67 2.93 8.94 -18.72
CA TYR A 67 3.63 10.24 -18.73
C TYR A 67 5.04 10.15 -19.36
N HIS A 68 5.70 8.99 -19.26
CA HIS A 68 7.00 8.77 -19.89
C HIS A 68 6.98 8.88 -21.42
N GLU A 69 5.83 8.65 -22.05
CA GLU A 69 5.70 8.70 -23.50
C GLU A 69 5.59 10.15 -24.00
N TYR A 70 4.97 11.04 -23.22
CA TYR A 70 4.81 12.45 -23.59
C TYR A 70 6.11 13.26 -23.51
N GLY A 71 7.00 12.91 -22.56
CA GLY A 71 8.27 13.63 -22.36
C GLY A 71 9.33 13.41 -23.46
N SER A 72 9.11 12.46 -24.39
CA SER A 72 10.04 12.20 -25.50
C SER A 72 9.64 12.88 -26.81
N MET A 73 8.51 13.62 -26.86
CA MET A 73 8.15 14.40 -28.04
C MET A 73 8.94 15.71 -28.06
N SER A 74 10.15 15.64 -28.61
CA SER A 74 10.98 16.80 -28.91
C SER A 74 10.30 17.70 -29.96
N SER A 75 9.84 18.87 -29.52
CA SER A 75 9.84 20.19 -30.20
C SER A 75 9.43 20.37 -31.67
N THR A 76 8.89 19.39 -32.40
CA THR A 76 8.32 19.65 -33.73
C THR A 76 6.82 19.94 -33.63
N PRO A 77 6.35 21.18 -33.86
CA PRO A 77 4.97 21.62 -33.61
C PRO A 77 3.92 21.17 -34.64
N SER A 78 4.15 20.09 -35.38
CA SER A 78 3.30 19.74 -36.53
C SER A 78 2.44 18.53 -36.25
N LYS A 79 1.13 18.78 -36.13
CA LYS A 79 -0.01 17.86 -35.93
C LYS A 79 -0.27 17.40 -34.50
N LEU A 80 -1.09 18.20 -33.81
CA LEU A 80 -1.89 17.81 -32.65
C LEU A 80 -2.96 16.78 -33.08
N ILE A 81 -2.56 15.54 -33.35
CA ILE A 81 -3.50 14.42 -33.36
C ILE A 81 -3.65 14.04 -31.89
N ILE A 82 -4.86 14.20 -31.34
CA ILE A 82 -5.22 13.63 -30.04
C ILE A 82 -5.25 12.12 -30.23
N ILE A 83 -4.07 11.48 -30.21
CA ILE A 83 -3.96 10.04 -30.16
C ILE A 83 -4.41 9.68 -28.75
N ILE A 84 -5.67 9.25 -28.63
CA ILE A 84 -6.13 8.57 -27.43
C ILE A 84 -5.14 7.41 -27.24
N PRO A 85 -4.35 7.39 -26.15
CA PRO A 85 -3.28 6.43 -26.00
C PRO A 85 -3.91 5.03 -26.04
N GLN A 86 -3.65 4.32 -27.13
CA GLN A 86 -4.09 2.94 -27.31
C GLN A 86 -3.54 2.15 -26.13
N GLU A 87 -4.39 1.34 -25.47
CA GLU A 87 -3.96 0.49 -24.37
C GLU A 87 -2.89 -0.48 -24.85
N ARG A 88 -1.63 -0.10 -24.66
CA ARG A 88 -0.51 -0.98 -24.92
C ARG A 88 -0.62 -2.12 -23.94
N GLU A 89 -0.79 -3.32 -24.46
CA GLU A 89 -0.83 -4.52 -23.64
C GLU A 89 0.51 -4.62 -22.90
N GLN A 90 0.48 -4.38 -21.58
CA GLN A 90 1.68 -4.47 -20.74
C GLN A 90 2.38 -5.80 -21.00
N SER A 91 3.69 -5.73 -21.28
CA SER A 91 4.46 -6.94 -21.54
C SER A 91 4.41 -7.87 -20.32
N ARG A 92 4.47 -9.18 -20.56
CA ARG A 92 4.49 -10.17 -19.46
C ARG A 92 5.64 -9.89 -18.48
N ILE A 93 6.77 -9.40 -18.99
CA ILE A 93 7.95 -9.04 -18.19
C ILE A 93 7.65 -7.86 -17.28
N GLU A 94 7.05 -6.77 -17.78
CA GLU A 94 6.67 -5.62 -16.96
C GLU A 94 5.71 -6.00 -15.83
N LYS A 95 4.71 -6.83 -16.12
CA LYS A 95 3.77 -7.32 -15.10
C LYS A 95 4.49 -8.12 -14.01
N ILE A 96 5.46 -8.96 -14.39
CA ILE A 96 6.27 -9.73 -13.45
C ILE A 96 7.16 -8.82 -12.61
N THR A 97 7.85 -7.86 -13.23
CA THR A 97 8.70 -6.88 -12.53
C THR A 97 7.88 -6.03 -11.56
N GLU A 98 6.72 -5.53 -11.96
CA GLU A 98 5.81 -4.77 -11.11
C GLU A 98 5.35 -5.61 -9.91
N ARG A 99 5.00 -6.89 -10.12
CA ARG A 99 4.64 -7.80 -9.03
C ARG A 99 5.78 -8.04 -8.05
N LEU A 100 7.02 -8.22 -8.54
CA LEU A 100 8.18 -8.41 -7.68
C LEU A 100 8.44 -7.16 -6.84
N LEU A 101 8.36 -5.98 -7.44
CA LEU A 101 8.49 -4.70 -6.74
C LEU A 101 7.44 -4.55 -5.62
N ILE A 102 6.16 -4.79 -5.93
CA ILE A 102 5.08 -4.73 -4.95
C ILE A 102 5.29 -5.78 -3.85
N SER A 103 5.71 -7.00 -4.22
CA SER A 103 5.96 -8.08 -3.25
C SER A 103 7.08 -7.71 -2.28
N THR A 104 8.20 -7.19 -2.77
CA THR A 104 9.31 -6.71 -1.92
C THR A 104 8.84 -5.61 -0.97
N TYR A 105 7.98 -4.71 -1.46
CA TYR A 105 7.42 -3.63 -0.65
C TYR A 105 6.47 -4.14 0.44
N LEU A 106 5.60 -5.12 0.11
CA LEU A 106 4.72 -5.75 1.09
C LEU A 106 5.50 -6.53 2.15
N VAL A 107 6.57 -7.24 1.79
CA VAL A 107 7.46 -7.92 2.75
C VAL A 107 8.05 -6.92 3.74
N PHE A 108 8.47 -5.75 3.26
CA PHE A 108 8.97 -4.69 4.12
C PHE A 108 7.88 -4.15 5.06
N TRP A 109 6.66 -3.99 4.56
CA TRP A 109 5.53 -3.50 5.34
C TRP A 109 5.02 -4.49 6.38
N ILE A 110 4.97 -5.79 6.08
CA ILE A 110 4.61 -6.82 7.08
C ILE A 110 5.52 -6.73 8.32
N ARG A 111 6.79 -6.37 8.14
CA ARG A 111 7.73 -6.20 9.25
C ARG A 111 7.61 -4.88 10.00
N THR A 112 7.29 -3.80 9.28
CA THR A 112 7.40 -2.43 9.83
C THR A 112 6.06 -1.83 10.21
N ARG A 113 4.95 -2.41 9.75
CA ARG A 113 3.59 -1.86 9.85
C ARG A 113 2.62 -2.98 10.26
N VAL A 114 1.39 -2.58 10.60
CA VAL A 114 0.28 -3.51 10.79
C VAL A 114 -0.31 -3.81 9.41
N ALA A 115 -0.09 -5.02 8.91
CA ALA A 115 -0.66 -5.49 7.65
C ALA A 115 -1.73 -6.55 7.92
N LEU A 116 -2.99 -6.24 7.60
CA LEU A 116 -4.12 -7.17 7.77
C LEU A 116 -4.70 -7.53 6.40
N THR A 117 -5.33 -8.70 6.32
CA THR A 117 -5.93 -9.21 5.10
C THR A 117 -7.25 -9.94 5.35
N VAL A 118 -8.10 -9.96 4.34
CA VAL A 118 -9.29 -10.80 4.28
C VAL A 118 -9.07 -11.86 3.21
N LYS A 119 -9.36 -13.12 3.53
CA LYS A 119 -9.23 -14.26 2.62
C LYS A 119 -7.84 -14.32 1.95
N SER A 120 -6.78 -14.25 2.77
CA SER A 120 -5.40 -14.53 2.35
C SER A 120 -4.93 -13.67 1.16
N GLY A 121 -5.23 -12.37 1.16
CA GLY A 121 -4.75 -11.42 0.16
C GLY A 121 -5.84 -10.80 -0.73
N THR A 122 -7.11 -11.17 -0.56
CA THR A 122 -8.23 -10.69 -1.41
C THR A 122 -8.58 -9.23 -1.16
N ALA A 123 -8.48 -8.80 0.09
CA ALA A 123 -8.44 -7.40 0.49
C ALA A 123 -7.35 -7.23 1.52
N ASN A 124 -6.68 -6.06 1.53
CA ASN A 124 -5.57 -5.82 2.43
C ASN A 124 -5.61 -4.38 2.92
N ILE A 125 -5.16 -4.18 4.15
CA ILE A 125 -4.94 -2.87 4.74
C ILE A 125 -3.54 -2.82 5.33
N ILE A 126 -2.88 -1.68 5.18
CA ILE A 126 -1.60 -1.40 5.83
C ILE A 126 -1.76 -0.14 6.65
N ALA A 127 -1.56 -0.30 7.95
CA ALA A 127 -1.69 0.75 8.94
C ALA A 127 -0.40 0.92 9.72
N ALA A 128 -0.09 2.16 10.03
CA ALA A 128 1.09 2.57 10.73
C ALA A 128 0.74 3.11 12.11
N PRO A 129 1.38 2.60 13.18
CA PRO A 129 1.25 3.23 14.48
C PRO A 129 1.92 4.62 14.50
N PRO A 130 1.56 5.48 15.46
CA PRO A 130 2.20 6.78 15.64
C PRO A 130 3.73 6.66 15.81
N LYS A 131 4.45 7.68 15.33
CA LYS A 131 5.91 7.75 15.50
C LYS A 131 6.32 7.82 16.97
N ALA A 132 5.51 8.50 17.79
CA ALA A 132 5.74 8.62 19.23
C ALA A 132 5.73 7.24 19.92
N THR A 133 4.82 6.34 19.51
CA THR A 133 4.70 4.99 20.07
C THR A 133 5.82 4.06 19.59
N THR A 134 6.35 4.31 18.39
CA THR A 134 7.45 3.51 17.81
C THR A 134 8.84 3.96 18.25
N GLY A 135 8.93 4.87 19.24
CA GLY A 135 10.10 5.66 19.70
C GLY A 135 11.43 4.96 20.01
N ARG A 136 11.63 3.70 19.64
CA ARG A 136 12.93 3.01 19.73
C ARG A 136 13.12 1.85 18.75
N ARG A 137 12.10 1.45 17.97
CA ARG A 137 12.13 0.21 17.18
C ARG A 137 12.92 0.30 15.86
N ASN A 138 13.29 1.52 15.43
CA ASN A 138 13.91 1.76 14.13
C ASN A 138 15.45 1.76 14.12
N ARG A 139 16.10 1.43 15.24
CA ARG A 139 17.56 1.37 15.32
C ARG A 139 18.00 -0.09 15.31
N GLU A 140 18.48 -0.55 14.16
CA GLU A 140 19.47 -1.66 14.01
C GLU A 140 19.04 -3.07 13.62
N ASP A 141 17.81 -3.33 13.15
CA ASP A 141 17.56 -4.63 12.50
C ASP A 141 18.27 -4.71 11.13
N GLY A 142 19.23 -5.63 11.02
CA GLY A 142 19.98 -5.86 9.78
C GLY A 142 19.07 -6.18 8.59
N ILE A 143 17.95 -6.84 8.83
CA ILE A 143 16.93 -7.13 7.81
C ILE A 143 16.29 -5.84 7.28
N THR A 144 16.01 -4.87 8.15
CA THR A 144 15.46 -3.56 7.74
C THR A 144 16.46 -2.81 6.88
N LYS A 145 17.77 -2.87 7.20
CA LYS A 145 18.83 -2.28 6.36
C LYS A 145 18.91 -2.95 4.99
N ILE A 146 18.80 -4.29 4.92
CA ILE A 146 18.79 -5.04 3.66
C ILE A 146 17.57 -4.69 2.83
N ALA A 147 16.39 -4.64 3.43
CA ALA A 147 15.16 -4.28 2.74
C ALA A 147 15.19 -2.81 2.27
N GLU A 148 15.69 -1.88 3.08
CA GLU A 148 15.88 -0.48 2.69
C GLU A 148 16.93 -0.34 1.58
N TRP A 149 18.01 -1.14 1.62
CA TRP A 149 18.99 -1.21 0.54
C TRP A 149 18.37 -1.75 -0.75
N LEU A 150 17.60 -2.84 -0.69
CA LEU A 150 16.86 -3.40 -1.83
C LEU A 150 15.88 -2.38 -2.40
N MET A 151 15.08 -1.72 -1.55
CA MET A 151 14.15 -0.68 -1.97
C MET A 151 14.89 0.50 -2.60
N ARG A 152 16.01 0.96 -2.02
CA ARG A 152 16.85 2.01 -2.61
C ARG A 152 17.43 1.58 -3.96
N ALA A 153 17.86 0.34 -4.11
CA ALA A 153 18.38 -0.20 -5.36
C ALA A 153 17.28 -0.26 -6.44
N LEU A 154 16.09 -0.76 -6.10
CA LEU A 154 14.94 -0.83 -7.00
C LEU A 154 14.44 0.57 -7.40
N ILE A 155 14.34 1.49 -6.42
CA ILE A 155 13.98 2.89 -6.68
C ILE A 155 15.05 3.58 -7.53
N LYS A 156 16.34 3.33 -7.29
CA LYS A 156 17.44 3.92 -8.08
C LYS A 156 17.45 3.35 -9.50
N GLY A 157 17.19 2.05 -9.67
CA GLY A 157 16.98 1.42 -10.97
C GLY A 157 15.81 2.05 -11.71
N ARG A 158 14.67 2.23 -11.04
CA ARG A 158 13.50 2.92 -11.61
C ARG A 158 13.77 4.40 -11.89
N LYS A 159 14.53 5.11 -11.03
CA LYS A 159 14.89 6.52 -11.27
C LYS A 159 15.83 6.68 -12.47
N ARG A 160 16.67 5.68 -12.77
CA ARG A 160 17.47 5.66 -14.00
C ARG A 160 16.62 5.45 -15.24
N THR A 161 15.52 4.70 -15.13
CA THR A 161 14.55 4.56 -16.22
C THR A 161 13.61 5.76 -16.31
N MET A 162 13.38 6.50 -15.22
CA MET A 162 12.67 7.78 -15.24
C MET A 162 13.57 8.90 -15.78
N ARG A 163 13.75 8.92 -17.10
CA ARG A 163 14.65 9.87 -17.80
C ARG A 163 14.21 11.34 -17.71
N ASP A 164 12.95 11.63 -17.42
CA ASP A 164 12.43 13.00 -17.46
C ASP A 164 12.69 13.77 -16.13
N PRO A 165 13.59 14.77 -16.13
CA PRO A 165 13.84 15.61 -14.95
C PRO A 165 12.60 16.44 -14.56
N GLU A 166 11.71 16.76 -15.50
CA GLU A 166 10.51 17.54 -15.22
C GLU A 166 9.49 16.72 -14.41
N ALA A 167 9.22 15.48 -14.80
CA ALA A 167 8.38 14.56 -14.02
C ALA A 167 8.88 14.41 -12.57
N LYS A 168 10.21 14.35 -12.38
CA LYS A 168 10.82 14.29 -11.04
C LYS A 168 10.59 15.58 -10.25
N ARG A 169 10.70 16.75 -10.88
CA ARG A 169 10.41 18.05 -10.26
C ARG A 169 8.94 18.14 -9.83
N ARG A 170 8.01 17.78 -10.71
CA ARG A 170 6.56 17.83 -10.46
C ARG A 170 6.16 16.90 -9.31
N ARG A 171 6.70 15.67 -9.26
CA ARG A 171 6.46 14.77 -8.11
C ARG A 171 6.92 15.36 -6.80
N LYS A 172 8.14 15.92 -6.77
CA LYS A 172 8.69 16.56 -5.57
C LYS A 172 7.83 17.73 -5.13
N GLU A 173 7.36 18.54 -6.07
CA GLU A 173 6.47 19.68 -5.78
C GLU A 173 5.12 19.21 -5.21
N VAL A 174 4.50 18.19 -5.79
CA VAL A 174 3.26 17.59 -5.29
C VAL A 174 3.47 17.03 -3.88
N ASP A 175 4.53 16.26 -3.66
CA ASP A 175 4.86 15.70 -2.34
C ASP A 175 5.06 16.80 -1.30
N GLN A 176 5.79 17.87 -1.65
CA GLN A 176 6.02 19.02 -0.76
C GLN A 176 4.72 19.76 -0.46
N LYS A 177 3.88 20.02 -1.46
CA LYS A 177 2.59 20.69 -1.28
C LYS A 177 1.64 19.85 -0.43
N LEU A 178 1.60 18.54 -0.66
CA LEU A 178 0.79 17.61 0.12
C LEU A 178 1.26 17.57 1.57
N GLN A 179 2.57 17.44 1.81
CA GLN A 179 3.13 17.47 3.17
C GLN A 179 2.87 18.80 3.88
N ALA A 180 3.03 19.93 3.17
CA ALA A 180 2.73 21.25 3.72
C ALA A 180 1.24 21.40 4.07
N ALA A 181 0.34 20.93 3.21
CA ALA A 181 -1.10 20.94 3.47
C ALA A 181 -1.46 20.06 4.68
N VAL A 182 -0.93 18.84 4.76
CA VAL A 182 -1.12 17.93 5.89
C VAL A 182 -0.62 18.56 7.19
N LYS A 183 0.60 19.13 7.19
CA LYS A 183 1.17 19.81 8.35
C LYS A 183 0.36 21.04 8.76
N ARG A 184 -0.15 21.82 7.79
CA ARG A 184 -0.99 23.00 8.05
C ARG A 184 -2.31 22.62 8.73
N VAL A 185 -2.95 21.52 8.31
CA VAL A 185 -4.26 21.11 8.83
C VAL A 185 -4.14 20.33 10.14
N LEU A 186 -3.19 19.40 10.22
CA LEU A 186 -3.06 18.50 11.37
C LEU A 186 -2.06 18.99 12.42
N GLY A 187 -1.12 19.87 12.05
CA GLY A 187 -0.04 20.33 12.92
C GLY A 187 0.86 19.18 13.37
N ASP A 188 1.32 19.27 14.62
CA ASP A 188 2.18 18.25 15.24
C ASP A 188 1.43 16.96 15.60
N ARG A 189 0.11 16.91 15.40
CA ARG A 189 -0.70 15.71 15.65
C ARG A 189 -0.40 14.60 14.66
N VAL A 190 0.13 14.91 13.48
CA VAL A 190 0.44 13.90 12.44
C VAL A 190 1.35 12.79 12.97
N ASP A 191 2.31 13.12 13.85
CA ASP A 191 3.24 12.14 14.42
C ASP A 191 2.65 11.34 15.60
N LYS A 192 1.49 11.77 16.10
CA LYS A 192 0.71 11.15 17.19
C LYS A 192 -0.48 10.35 16.67
N MET A 193 -0.70 10.29 15.36
CA MET A 193 -1.86 9.66 14.75
C MET A 193 -1.51 8.33 14.08
N TRP A 194 -2.48 7.44 14.00
CA TRP A 194 -2.37 6.26 13.14
C TRP A 194 -2.57 6.68 11.69
N LEU A 195 -1.76 6.13 10.80
CA LEU A 195 -1.86 6.36 9.37
C LEU A 195 -2.25 5.06 8.68
N VAL A 196 -3.43 5.02 8.07
CA VAL A 196 -3.77 3.98 7.09
C VAL A 196 -3.15 4.40 5.78
N GLU A 197 -2.05 3.74 5.41
CA GLU A 197 -1.27 4.05 4.21
C GLU A 197 -1.96 3.52 2.97
N GLU A 198 -2.51 2.32 3.05
CA GLU A 198 -3.09 1.63 1.91
C GLU A 198 -4.27 0.77 2.32
N LEU A 199 -5.30 0.78 1.49
CA LEU A 199 -6.45 -0.10 1.60
C LEU A 199 -6.89 -0.49 0.19
N TRP A 200 -6.83 -1.77 -0.12
CA TRP A 200 -7.21 -2.25 -1.45
C TRP A 200 -8.00 -3.55 -1.38
N THR A 201 -8.94 -3.70 -2.31
CA THR A 201 -9.81 -4.88 -2.46
C THR A 201 -9.89 -5.21 -3.94
N VAL A 202 -9.76 -6.50 -4.28
CA VAL A 202 -9.92 -6.95 -5.67
C VAL A 202 -11.24 -6.44 -6.24
N PRO A 203 -11.28 -5.92 -7.49
CA PRO A 203 -12.49 -5.32 -8.06
C PRO A 203 -13.75 -6.18 -7.93
N ALA A 204 -13.64 -7.48 -8.21
CA ALA A 204 -14.74 -8.44 -8.12
C ALA A 204 -15.31 -8.66 -6.70
N ARG A 205 -14.67 -8.13 -5.65
CA ARG A 205 -15.11 -8.25 -4.25
C ARG A 205 -15.41 -6.90 -3.59
N GLN A 206 -15.39 -5.82 -4.36
CA GLN A 206 -15.80 -4.51 -3.86
C GLN A 206 -17.30 -4.51 -3.51
N GLY A 207 -17.71 -3.66 -2.56
CA GLY A 207 -19.08 -3.63 -2.05
C GLY A 207 -19.48 -4.80 -1.14
N LYS A 208 -18.57 -5.77 -0.88
CA LYS A 208 -18.82 -6.90 0.04
C LYS A 208 -18.46 -6.63 1.51
N GLY A 209 -18.15 -5.38 1.86
CA GLY A 209 -17.82 -4.98 3.24
C GLY A 209 -16.37 -5.27 3.69
N TYR A 210 -15.50 -5.84 2.84
CA TYR A 210 -14.13 -6.21 3.23
C TYR A 210 -13.28 -5.03 3.69
N GLY A 211 -13.37 -3.88 2.99
CA GLY A 211 -12.64 -2.68 3.40
C GLY A 211 -13.12 -2.13 4.75
N GLY A 212 -14.43 -2.21 5.02
CA GLY A 212 -15.01 -1.84 6.31
C GLY A 212 -14.51 -2.75 7.43
N ALA A 213 -14.56 -4.07 7.25
CA ALA A 213 -14.06 -5.03 8.23
C ALA A 213 -12.56 -4.82 8.55
N LEU A 214 -11.75 -4.53 7.52
CA LEU A 214 -10.33 -4.22 7.71
C LEU A 214 -10.12 -2.92 8.51
N LEU A 215 -10.89 -1.88 8.21
CA LEU A 215 -10.85 -0.62 8.96
C LEU A 215 -11.33 -0.81 10.40
N ASP A 216 -12.40 -1.57 10.62
CA ASP A 216 -12.89 -1.89 11.96
C ASP A 216 -11.82 -2.61 12.79
N ALA A 217 -11.12 -3.58 12.19
CA ALA A 217 -10.01 -4.27 12.83
C ALA A 217 -8.88 -3.29 13.21
N VAL A 218 -8.53 -2.35 12.32
CA VAL A 218 -7.56 -1.28 12.65
C VAL A 218 -8.10 -0.37 13.75
N MET A 219 -9.39 -0.01 13.74
CA MET A 219 -10.00 0.82 14.77
C MET A 219 -10.01 0.13 16.15
N VAL A 220 -10.13 -1.18 16.21
CA VAL A 220 -9.96 -1.94 17.46
C VAL A 220 -8.53 -1.80 17.99
N LEU A 221 -7.53 -1.89 17.11
CA LEU A 221 -6.12 -1.67 17.49
C LEU A 221 -5.88 -0.22 17.92
N VAL A 222 -6.53 0.75 17.27
CA VAL A 222 -6.41 2.16 17.58
C VAL A 222 -7.09 2.48 18.91
N ARG A 223 -8.26 1.94 19.23
CA ARG A 223 -9.01 2.23 20.47
C ARG A 223 -8.24 1.92 21.75
N ALA A 224 -7.27 1.01 21.69
CA ALA A 224 -6.32 0.81 22.78
C ALA A 224 -5.41 2.03 23.02
N ALA A 225 -5.51 3.07 22.20
CA ALA A 225 -4.67 4.25 22.20
C ALA A 225 -5.49 5.53 21.87
N PRO A 226 -5.29 6.66 22.58
CA PRO A 226 -6.23 7.80 22.58
C PRO A 226 -6.15 8.73 21.35
N TRP A 227 -5.86 8.23 20.13
CA TRP A 227 -5.53 9.09 18.98
C TRP A 227 -6.35 8.85 17.70
N LEU A 228 -6.43 9.91 16.88
CA LEU A 228 -7.17 9.98 15.60
C LEU A 228 -6.50 9.14 14.48
N VAL A 229 -7.30 8.64 13.54
CA VAL A 229 -6.82 7.90 12.36
C VAL A 229 -6.86 8.80 11.13
N LEU A 230 -5.75 8.93 10.41
CA LEU A 230 -5.72 9.49 9.06
C LEU A 230 -5.85 8.34 8.07
N VAL A 231 -6.87 8.41 7.22
CA VAL A 231 -7.11 7.39 6.19
C VAL A 231 -6.89 8.00 4.82
N SER A 232 -5.85 7.55 4.13
CA SER A 232 -5.68 7.81 2.69
C SER A 232 -6.27 6.63 1.95
N VAL A 233 -7.55 6.71 1.53
CA VAL A 233 -8.16 5.65 0.72
C VAL A 233 -8.13 6.05 -0.74
N THR A 234 -7.37 5.31 -1.54
CA THR A 234 -7.55 5.31 -2.99
C THR A 234 -8.61 4.27 -3.32
N ILE A 235 -9.86 4.70 -3.48
CA ILE A 235 -10.95 3.82 -3.90
C ILE A 235 -10.95 3.78 -5.42
N PRO A 236 -10.61 2.65 -6.06
CA PRO A 236 -10.78 2.54 -7.50
C PRO A 236 -12.27 2.72 -7.84
N THR A 237 -12.54 3.48 -8.89
CA THR A 237 -13.91 3.71 -9.37
C THR A 237 -14.56 2.38 -9.76
N ARG A 238 -15.77 2.11 -9.26
CA ARG A 238 -16.57 0.96 -9.68
C ARG A 238 -16.75 1.02 -11.20
N GLN A 239 -16.33 -0.04 -11.89
CA GLN A 239 -16.57 -0.17 -13.33
C GLN A 239 -18.08 -0.19 -13.59
N PRO A 240 -18.62 0.68 -14.46
CA PRO A 240 -20.02 0.59 -14.86
C PRO A 240 -20.26 -0.76 -15.55
N GLY A 241 -21.20 -1.56 -15.02
CA GLY A 241 -21.57 -2.88 -15.57
C GLY A 241 -21.12 -4.10 -14.75
N ALA A 242 -20.37 -3.93 -13.65
CA ALA A 242 -20.13 -5.03 -12.71
C ALA A 242 -21.33 -5.20 -11.76
N ASN A 243 -22.20 -6.17 -12.09
CA ASN A 243 -23.34 -6.60 -11.27
C ASN A 243 -22.89 -7.45 -10.07
#